data_AF-R6XMA9-F1
#
_entry.id   AF-R6XMA9-F1
#
_cell.length_a   1.000
_cell.length_b   1.000
_cell.length_c   1.000
_cell.angle_alpha   90.00
_cell.angle_beta   90.00
_cell.angle_gamma   90.00
#
_symmetry.space_group_name_H-M   'P 1'
#
loop_
_entity.id
_entity.type
_entity.pdbx_description
1 polymer ?
#
loop_
_entity_poly.entity_id
_entity_poly.type
_entity_poly.pdbx_seq_one_letter_code
_entity_poly.pdbx_strand_id
1 'polypeptide(L)'
;MRSRTGTWFTTKVKYQKTQEDGTEKVVSETYVVDALSFTEAESSIIDEMSVYVSGEFHVSGITKSAFGEIFFSDVDDDDTWYKAKLQFITIDEKTEKEKRSNVTYLVQAKSLARALRYIDEVMGKTMIDYDTVGINETPIMDVFEHHAAGEKKEEKNDVPEYEQGNAEKTAE
;
A
#
# COMPACT_ATOMS: atom_id res chain seq x y z
N MET A 1 14.68 -0.87 -0.13
CA MET A 1 13.47 -1.69 0.04
C MET A 1 13.26 -1.98 1.51
N ARG A 2 12.15 -1.51 2.04
CA ARG A 2 11.73 -1.72 3.42
C ARG A 2 10.58 -2.72 3.43
N SER A 3 10.56 -3.66 4.38
CA SER A 3 9.39 -4.49 4.62
C SER A 3 8.73 -4.13 5.95
N ARG A 4 7.40 -4.25 6.02
CA ARG A 4 6.64 -4.09 7.26
C ARG A 4 5.65 -5.24 7.42
N THR A 5 5.78 -5.94 8.54
CA THR A 5 4.79 -6.92 9.00
C THR A 5 3.73 -6.20 9.83
N GLY A 6 2.46 -6.50 9.58
CA GLY A 6 1.35 -5.80 10.23
C GLY A 6 0.02 -6.54 10.05
N THR A 7 -1.04 -5.95 10.62
CA THR A 7 -2.40 -6.44 10.41
C THR A 7 -3.09 -5.49 9.44
N TRP A 8 -3.05 -5.86 8.17
CA TRP A 8 -3.51 -5.01 7.10
C TRP A 8 -4.99 -5.22 6.81
N PHE A 9 -5.71 -4.13 6.58
CA PHE A 9 -7.10 -4.10 6.13
C PHE A 9 -7.19 -3.41 4.78
N THR A 10 -7.86 -4.03 3.83
CA THR A 10 -8.22 -3.41 2.56
C THR A 10 -9.55 -2.67 2.74
N THR A 11 -9.53 -1.35 2.61
CA THR A 11 -10.68 -0.46 2.72
C THR A 11 -11.09 0.01 1.32
N LYS A 12 -12.40 0.16 1.10
CA LYS A 12 -12.95 0.72 -0.14
C LYS A 12 -13.70 1.99 0.19
N VAL A 13 -13.25 3.11 -0.35
CA VAL A 13 -13.80 4.42 -0.10
C VAL A 13 -14.59 4.87 -1.33
N LYS A 14 -15.69 5.60 -1.10
CA LYS A 14 -16.41 6.32 -2.15
C LYS A 14 -16.51 7.79 -1.80
N TYR A 15 -16.22 8.63 -2.77
CA TYR A 15 -16.29 10.08 -2.61
C TYR A 15 -16.50 10.79 -3.95
N GLN A 16 -16.94 12.06 -3.90
CA GLN A 16 -17.00 12.92 -5.07
C GLN A 16 -15.61 13.49 -5.39
N LYS A 17 -15.14 13.26 -6.61
CA LYS A 17 -13.88 13.77 -7.13
C LYS A 17 -14.16 14.71 -8.29
N THR A 18 -13.62 15.93 -8.20
CA THR A 18 -13.62 16.88 -9.31
C THR A 18 -12.63 16.42 -10.36
N GLN A 19 -13.12 16.24 -11.59
CA GLN A 19 -12.30 15.86 -12.74
C GLN A 19 -11.62 17.10 -13.35
N GLU A 20 -10.66 16.87 -14.25
CA GLU A 20 -9.93 17.95 -14.94
C GLU A 20 -10.85 18.89 -15.74
N ASP A 21 -12.01 18.41 -16.18
CA ASP A 21 -13.02 19.19 -16.90
C ASP A 21 -13.97 19.99 -15.98
N GLY A 22 -13.75 19.95 -14.67
CA GLY A 22 -14.56 20.61 -13.66
C GLY A 22 -15.85 19.86 -13.28
N THR A 23 -16.08 18.66 -13.83
CA THR A 23 -17.24 17.83 -13.45
C THR A 23 -16.99 17.05 -12.17
N GLU A 24 -18.01 16.91 -11.34
CA GLU A 24 -17.97 16.06 -10.16
C GLU A 24 -18.41 14.64 -10.49
N LYS A 25 -17.58 13.65 -10.14
CA LYS A 25 -17.91 12.23 -10.33
C LYS A 25 -17.67 11.45 -9.05
N VAL A 26 -18.63 10.58 -8.71
CA VAL A 26 -18.43 9.61 -7.63
C VAL A 26 -17.43 8.55 -8.10
N VAL A 27 -16.31 8.46 -7.40
CA VAL A 27 -15.28 7.44 -7.62
C VAL A 27 -15.28 6.42 -6.49
N SER A 28 -14.74 5.25 -6.76
CA SER A 28 -14.53 4.22 -5.74
C SER A 28 -13.08 3.76 -5.81
N GLU A 29 -12.35 4.02 -4.74
CA GLU A 29 -10.91 3.77 -4.63
C GLU A 29 -10.65 2.78 -3.49
N THR A 30 -9.58 2.00 -3.64
CA THR A 30 -9.19 0.96 -2.68
C THR A 30 -7.90 1.37 -2.00
N TYR A 31 -7.85 1.29 -0.68
CA TYR A 31 -6.68 1.60 0.12
C TYR A 31 -6.38 0.43 1.05
N VAL A 32 -5.18 0.42 1.60
CA VAL A 32 -4.79 -0.51 2.64
C VAL A 32 -4.37 0.27 3.87
N VAL A 33 -4.81 -0.16 5.04
CA VAL A 33 -4.44 0.45 6.32
C VAL A 33 -3.92 -0.61 7.27
N ASP A 34 -2.85 -0.33 8.01
CA ASP A 34 -2.43 -1.14 9.16
C ASP A 34 -3.28 -0.73 10.36
N ALA A 35 -3.95 -1.70 10.98
CA ALA A 35 -4.82 -1.46 12.13
C ALA A 35 -4.93 -2.73 12.98
N LEU A 36 -5.38 -2.61 14.23
CA LEU A 36 -5.63 -3.77 15.10
C LEU A 36 -7.06 -4.29 14.98
N SER A 37 -7.99 -3.48 14.45
CA SER A 37 -9.42 -3.83 14.35
C SER A 37 -10.12 -3.18 13.14
N PHE A 38 -11.30 -3.68 12.79
CA PHE A 38 -12.13 -3.10 11.73
C PHE A 38 -12.54 -1.65 12.03
N THR A 39 -12.86 -1.36 13.29
CA THR A 39 -13.24 0.00 13.73
C THR A 39 -12.07 0.96 13.59
N GLU A 40 -10.88 0.54 13.99
CA GLU A 40 -9.67 1.35 13.85
C GLU A 40 -9.28 1.54 12.38
N ALA A 41 -9.41 0.50 11.55
CA ALA A 41 -9.21 0.60 10.11
C ALA A 41 -10.17 1.62 9.47
N GLU A 42 -11.43 1.65 9.90
CA GLU A 42 -12.44 2.62 9.45
C GLU A 42 -12.05 4.04 9.85
N SER A 43 -11.71 4.26 11.12
CA SER A 43 -11.30 5.58 11.63
C SER A 43 -10.04 6.08 10.93
N SER A 44 -9.01 5.23 10.79
CA SER A 44 -7.75 5.59 10.14
C SER A 44 -7.96 6.02 8.70
N ILE A 45 -8.74 5.28 7.89
CA ILE A 45 -8.96 5.69 6.50
C ILE A 45 -9.82 6.95 6.38
N ILE A 46 -10.77 7.18 7.30
CA ILE A 46 -11.52 8.44 7.36
C ILE A 46 -10.56 9.61 7.60
N ASP A 47 -9.67 9.48 8.59
CA ASP A 47 -8.73 10.54 8.97
C ASP A 47 -7.77 10.86 7.82
N GLU A 48 -7.17 9.84 7.19
CA GLU A 48 -6.26 10.05 6.06
C GLU A 48 -6.95 10.67 4.83
N MET A 49 -8.20 10.29 4.56
CA MET A 49 -8.91 10.80 3.39
C MET A 49 -9.61 12.15 3.61
N SER A 50 -9.84 12.54 4.87
CA SER A 50 -10.61 13.74 5.22
C SER A 50 -10.03 15.04 4.64
N VAL A 51 -8.71 15.09 4.41
CA VAL A 51 -8.03 16.27 3.86
C VAL A 51 -8.17 16.41 2.35
N TYR A 52 -8.48 15.30 1.65
CA TYR A 52 -8.53 15.24 0.19
C TYR A 52 -9.93 15.35 -0.38
N VAL A 53 -10.96 15.22 0.47
CA VAL A 53 -12.35 15.11 0.03
C VAL A 53 -13.17 16.30 0.52
N SER A 54 -13.64 17.11 -0.42
CA SER A 54 -14.73 18.05 -0.19
C SER A 54 -16.06 17.40 -0.58
N GLY A 55 -16.99 17.22 0.37
CA GLY A 55 -18.34 16.71 0.08
C GLY A 55 -18.64 15.34 0.69
N GLU A 56 -19.49 14.56 0.01
CA GLU A 56 -19.93 13.26 0.52
C GLU A 56 -18.79 12.22 0.46
N PHE A 57 -18.45 11.70 1.63
CA PHE A 57 -17.44 10.67 1.83
C PHE A 57 -18.07 9.51 2.61
N HIS A 58 -17.88 8.28 2.15
CA HIS A 58 -18.18 7.13 2.99
C HIS A 58 -17.28 5.92 2.71
N VAL A 59 -16.97 5.18 3.78
CA VAL A 59 -16.35 3.87 3.67
C VAL A 59 -17.42 2.88 3.21
N SER A 60 -17.18 2.20 2.09
CA SER A 60 -18.12 1.29 1.45
C SER A 60 -17.82 -0.19 1.72
N GLY A 61 -16.65 -0.49 2.28
CA GLY A 61 -16.28 -1.84 2.69
C GLY A 61 -14.91 -1.89 3.35
N ILE A 62 -14.75 -2.84 4.28
CA ILE A 62 -13.51 -3.12 4.98
C ILE A 62 -13.34 -4.63 5.03
N THR A 63 -12.17 -5.12 4.64
CA THR A 63 -11.84 -6.55 4.66
C THR A 63 -10.45 -6.75 5.23
N LYS A 64 -10.25 -7.79 6.03
CA LYS A 64 -8.90 -8.16 6.48
C LYS A 64 -8.11 -8.67 5.27
N SER A 65 -6.93 -8.11 5.04
CA SER A 65 -6.06 -8.47 3.92
C SER A 65 -5.46 -9.87 4.10
N ALA A 66 -5.22 -10.55 2.99
CA ALA A 66 -4.59 -11.88 2.98
C ALA A 66 -3.05 -11.83 3.14
N PHE A 67 -2.46 -10.65 3.01
CA PHE A 67 -1.03 -10.42 3.21
C PHE A 67 -0.78 -9.89 4.61
N GLY A 68 0.26 -10.43 5.26
CA GLY A 68 0.73 -9.98 6.58
C GLY A 68 1.98 -9.10 6.49
N GLU A 69 2.60 -9.01 5.32
CA GLU A 69 3.83 -8.24 5.09
C GLU A 69 3.74 -7.51 3.75
N ILE A 70 4.22 -6.27 3.75
CA ILE A 70 4.25 -5.38 2.59
C ILE A 70 5.70 -4.94 2.32
N PHE A 71 6.10 -4.94 1.07
CA PHE A 71 7.40 -4.44 0.59
C PHE A 71 7.21 -3.05 -0.02
N PHE A 72 7.79 -2.05 0.62
CA PHE A 72 7.80 -0.66 0.20
C PHE A 72 9.09 -0.38 -0.59
N SER A 73 8.91 0.34 -1.70
CA SER A 73 10.02 0.82 -2.49
C SER A 73 10.40 2.23 -2.07
N ASP A 74 11.70 2.53 -2.12
CA ASP A 74 12.24 3.87 -1.89
C ASP A 74 12.42 4.64 -3.21
N VAL A 75 11.94 4.08 -4.33
CA VAL A 75 12.05 4.65 -5.67
C VAL A 75 10.77 5.42 -6.00
N ASP A 76 10.90 6.69 -6.37
CA ASP A 76 9.76 7.60 -6.55
C ASP A 76 8.76 7.18 -7.65
N ASP A 77 9.22 6.42 -8.66
CA ASP A 77 8.36 5.97 -9.77
C ASP A 77 7.70 4.60 -9.54
N ASP A 78 7.84 4.02 -8.34
CA ASP A 78 7.14 2.81 -7.93
C ASP A 78 5.79 3.16 -7.28
N ASP A 79 4.81 3.50 -8.11
CA ASP A 79 3.48 3.96 -7.70
C ASP A 79 2.40 2.86 -7.71
N THR A 80 2.74 1.66 -8.16
CA THR A 80 1.78 0.57 -8.36
C THR A 80 1.97 -0.56 -7.34
N TRP A 81 0.84 -1.13 -6.89
CA TRP A 81 0.83 -2.20 -5.89
C TRP A 81 0.52 -3.56 -6.50
N TYR A 82 1.39 -4.54 -6.25
CA TYR A 82 1.28 -5.91 -6.74
C TYR A 82 1.03 -6.90 -5.60
N LYS A 83 0.01 -7.75 -5.74
CA LYS A 83 -0.22 -8.89 -4.85
C LYS A 83 0.59 -10.08 -5.35
N ALA A 84 1.58 -10.49 -4.56
CA ALA A 84 2.45 -11.61 -4.85
C ALA A 84 2.12 -12.80 -3.95
N LYS A 85 2.00 -13.99 -4.53
CA LYS A 85 1.81 -15.25 -3.81
C LYS A 85 3.06 -16.09 -3.96
N LEU A 86 3.75 -16.33 -2.86
CA LEU A 86 4.93 -17.19 -2.79
C LEU A 86 4.57 -18.50 -2.12
N GLN A 87 5.19 -19.58 -2.57
CA GLN A 87 5.07 -20.91 -1.98
C GLN A 87 6.41 -21.31 -1.40
N PHE A 88 6.52 -21.29 -0.08
CA PHE A 88 7.70 -21.75 0.62
C PHE A 88 7.73 -23.26 0.69
N ILE A 89 8.91 -23.83 0.47
CA ILE A 89 9.18 -25.26 0.46
C ILE A 89 10.02 -25.57 1.69
N THR A 90 9.51 -26.41 2.57
CA THR A 90 10.22 -26.88 3.77
C THR A 90 10.13 -28.39 3.87
N ILE A 91 10.98 -29.02 4.69
CA ILE A 91 10.84 -30.44 5.00
C ILE A 91 10.04 -30.58 6.30
N ASP A 92 9.01 -31.43 6.27
CA ASP A 92 8.26 -31.78 7.46
C ASP A 92 9.09 -32.69 8.37
N GLU A 93 9.37 -32.22 9.58
CA GLU A 93 10.26 -32.90 10.54
C GLU A 93 9.79 -34.30 10.97
N LYS A 94 8.50 -34.62 10.80
CA LYS A 94 7.94 -35.92 11.21
C LYS A 94 7.93 -36.93 10.06
N THR A 95 7.71 -36.45 8.84
CA THR A 95 7.48 -37.32 7.68
C THR A 95 8.63 -37.30 6.68
N GLU A 96 9.61 -36.40 6.85
CA GLU A 96 10.73 -36.17 5.92
C GLU A 96 10.28 -35.85 4.49
N LYS A 97 9.02 -35.41 4.32
CA LYS A 97 8.44 -35.03 3.04
C LYS A 97 8.45 -33.52 2.88
N GLU A 98 8.49 -33.09 1.63
CA GLU A 98 8.30 -31.69 1.29
C GLU A 98 6.91 -31.20 1.71
N LYS A 99 6.90 -30.06 2.39
CA LYS A 99 5.73 -29.29 2.78
C LYS A 99 5.77 -27.96 2.06
N ARG A 100 4.66 -27.60 1.44
CA ARG A 100 4.49 -26.33 0.72
C ARG A 100 3.51 -25.45 1.46
N SER A 101 3.90 -24.22 1.77
CA SER A 101 3.03 -23.23 2.41
C SER A 101 2.97 -21.95 1.58
N ASN A 102 1.76 -21.50 1.27
CA ASN A 102 1.54 -20.28 0.52
C ASN A 102 1.47 -19.06 1.45
N VAL A 103 2.21 -18.01 1.11
CA VAL A 103 2.15 -16.70 1.79
C VAL A 103 1.91 -15.63 0.73
N THR A 104 1.09 -14.65 1.08
CA THR A 104 0.79 -13.51 0.21
C THR A 104 1.48 -12.26 0.73
N TYR A 105 2.06 -11.50 -0.19
CA TYR A 105 2.73 -10.22 0.04
C TYR A 105 2.06 -9.15 -0.81
N LEU A 106 2.18 -7.90 -0.39
CA LEU A 106 1.93 -6.74 -1.24
C LEU A 106 3.28 -6.07 -1.54
N VAL A 107 3.54 -5.74 -2.80
CA VAL A 107 4.83 -5.23 -3.26
C VAL A 107 4.60 -3.95 -4.05
N GLN A 108 5.25 -2.86 -3.62
CA GLN A 108 5.27 -1.60 -4.35
C GLN A 108 6.32 -1.66 -5.47
N ALA A 109 5.90 -1.43 -6.71
CA ALA A 109 6.78 -1.44 -7.87
C ALA A 109 6.12 -0.72 -9.06
N LYS A 110 6.90 -0.28 -10.04
CA LYS A 110 6.41 0.29 -11.30
C LYS A 110 5.85 -0.74 -12.29
N SER A 111 6.29 -1.99 -12.20
CA SER A 111 5.96 -3.03 -13.17
C SER A 111 6.05 -4.42 -12.56
N LEU A 112 5.34 -5.38 -13.16
CA LEU A 112 5.42 -6.81 -12.79
C LEU A 112 6.87 -7.32 -12.74
N ALA A 113 7.70 -6.95 -13.72
CA ALA A 113 9.10 -7.38 -13.79
C ALA A 113 9.93 -6.81 -12.64
N ARG A 114 9.65 -5.57 -12.22
CA ARG A 114 10.31 -4.94 -11.08
C ARG A 114 9.81 -5.53 -9.76
N ALA A 115 8.50 -5.79 -9.62
CA ALA A 115 7.93 -6.49 -8.47
C ALA A 115 8.59 -7.86 -8.26
N LEU A 116 8.81 -8.63 -9.33
CA LEU A 116 9.52 -9.91 -9.25
C LEU A 116 10.96 -9.74 -8.76
N ARG A 117 11.72 -8.77 -9.31
CA ARG A 117 13.10 -8.50 -8.86
C ARG A 117 13.16 -8.11 -7.39
N TYR A 118 12.20 -7.34 -6.92
CA TYR A 118 12.10 -6.92 -5.52
C TYR A 118 11.80 -8.08 -4.58
N ILE A 119 10.91 -8.98 -4.99
CA ILE A 119 10.69 -10.26 -4.29
C ILE A 119 12.01 -11.05 -4.20
N ASP A 120 12.72 -11.19 -5.33
CA ASP A 120 13.98 -11.94 -5.36
C ASP A 120 15.09 -11.27 -4.52
N GLU A 121 15.15 -9.94 -4.47
CA GLU A 121 16.10 -9.21 -3.63
C GLU A 121 15.83 -9.43 -2.14
N VAL A 122 14.56 -9.39 -1.73
CA VAL A 122 14.19 -9.60 -0.32
C VAL A 122 14.34 -11.07 0.07
N MET A 123 13.80 -11.98 -0.73
CA MET A 123 13.80 -13.41 -0.43
C MET A 123 15.17 -14.05 -0.60
N GLY A 124 16.00 -13.57 -1.54
CA GLY A 124 17.37 -14.04 -1.74
C GLY A 124 18.32 -13.73 -0.57
N LYS A 125 17.92 -12.86 0.37
CA LYS A 125 18.62 -12.66 1.66
C LYS A 125 18.32 -13.77 2.67
N THR A 126 17.31 -14.60 2.40
CA THR A 126 16.95 -15.75 3.21
C THR A 126 17.53 -17.03 2.60
N MET A 127 17.77 -18.06 3.40
CA MET A 127 18.14 -19.39 2.90
C MET A 127 16.91 -20.29 2.70
N ILE A 128 15.71 -19.72 2.55
CA ILE A 128 14.46 -20.46 2.45
C ILE A 128 14.12 -20.67 0.98
N ASP A 129 13.90 -21.92 0.59
CA ASP A 129 13.44 -22.26 -0.76
C ASP A 129 11.99 -21.78 -0.97
N TYR A 130 11.74 -21.12 -2.10
CA TYR A 130 10.41 -20.66 -2.47
C TYR A 130 10.18 -20.70 -3.99
N ASP A 131 8.92 -20.88 -4.37
CA ASP A 131 8.43 -20.67 -5.73
C ASP A 131 7.52 -19.43 -5.78
N THR A 132 7.67 -18.58 -6.81
CA THR A 132 6.71 -17.51 -7.08
C THR A 132 5.51 -18.08 -7.84
N VAL A 133 4.37 -18.22 -7.15
CA VAL A 133 3.14 -18.83 -7.71
C VAL A 133 2.37 -17.85 -8.59
N GLY A 134 2.44 -16.56 -8.28
CA GLY A 134 1.81 -15.54 -9.11
C GLY A 134 1.99 -14.13 -8.55
N ILE A 135 1.98 -13.15 -9.45
CA ILE A 135 2.06 -11.73 -9.15
C ILE A 135 0.97 -11.06 -9.98
N ASN A 136 0.12 -10.27 -9.32
CA ASN A 136 -0.99 -9.58 -9.99
C ASN A 136 -1.01 -8.12 -9.55
N GLU A 137 -1.17 -7.22 -10.52
CA GLU A 137 -1.44 -5.82 -10.24
C GLU A 137 -2.76 -5.67 -9.46
N THR A 138 -2.84 -4.66 -8.62
CA THR A 138 -4.00 -4.40 -7.76
C THR A 138 -4.53 -2.98 -7.99
N PRO A 139 -5.84 -2.73 -7.76
CA PRO A 139 -6.40 -1.39 -7.81
C PRO A 139 -6.16 -0.60 -6.51
N ILE A 140 -5.17 -0.99 -5.71
CA ILE A 140 -4.83 -0.30 -4.46
C ILE A 140 -4.15 1.01 -4.84
N MET A 141 -4.70 2.11 -4.34
CA MET A 141 -4.19 3.46 -4.58
C MET A 141 -3.04 3.77 -3.64
N ASP A 142 -3.17 3.45 -2.36
CA ASP A 142 -2.13 3.69 -1.37
C ASP A 142 -2.24 2.76 -0.15
N VAL A 143 -1.16 2.71 0.63
CA VAL A 143 -1.00 1.94 1.87
C VAL A 143 -0.64 2.89 3.01
N PHE A 144 -1.54 3.04 3.98
CA PHE A 144 -1.32 3.83 5.19
C PHE A 144 -0.85 2.94 6.33
N GLU A 145 0.29 3.30 6.91
CA GLU A 145 0.85 2.63 8.06
C GLU A 145 0.16 3.08 9.35
N HIS A 146 0.12 2.19 10.34
CA HIS A 146 -0.48 2.49 11.63
C HIS A 146 0.36 3.56 12.30
N HIS A 147 -0.25 4.71 12.58
CA HIS A 147 0.31 5.75 13.41
C HIS A 147 -0.11 5.49 14.84
N ALA A 148 0.83 5.16 15.72
CA ALA A 148 0.51 5.13 17.13
C ALA A 148 0.15 6.56 17.59
N ALA A 149 -0.84 6.69 18.47
CA ALA A 149 -1.24 7.97 19.04
C ALA A 149 -0.03 8.64 19.75
N GLY A 150 0.64 9.56 19.04
CA GLY A 150 1.87 10.22 19.51
C GLY A 150 2.92 10.44 18.42
N GLU A 151 2.83 9.75 17.28
CA GLU A 151 3.71 9.98 16.13
C GLU A 151 3.19 11.19 15.34
N LYS A 152 3.95 12.30 15.36
CA LYS A 152 3.66 13.47 14.53
C LYS A 152 3.71 13.03 13.07
N LYS A 153 2.65 13.30 12.30
CA LYS A 153 2.70 13.23 10.84
C LYS A 153 3.87 14.10 10.39
N GLU A 154 4.87 13.51 9.74
CA GLU A 154 5.77 14.31 8.90
C GLU A 154 4.89 14.81 7.75
N GLU A 155 4.51 16.08 7.80
CA GLU A 155 3.91 16.76 6.66
C GLU A 155 4.92 16.72 5.51
N LYS A 156 4.80 15.72 4.62
CA LYS A 156 5.36 15.85 3.29
C LYS A 156 4.64 17.04 2.66
N ASN A 157 5.35 18.16 2.59
CA ASN A 157 4.93 19.32 1.83
C ASN A 157 4.87 18.93 0.34
N ASP A 158 3.74 18.38 -0.10
CA ASP A 158 3.39 18.22 -1.51
C ASP A 158 3.00 19.59 -2.10
N VAL A 159 3.89 20.57 -1.96
CA VAL A 159 3.76 21.83 -2.70
C VAL A 159 4.38 21.58 -4.06
N PRO A 160 3.60 21.53 -5.16
CA PRO A 160 4.16 21.26 -6.47
C PRO A 160 5.16 22.37 -6.86
N GLU A 161 6.26 21.96 -7.49
CA GLU A 161 7.45 22.77 -7.76
C GLU A 161 7.16 24.10 -8.52
N TYR A 162 6.02 24.18 -9.22
CA TYR A 162 5.61 25.40 -9.94
C TYR A 162 5.12 26.55 -9.04
N GLU A 163 4.78 26.31 -7.76
CA GLU A 163 4.37 27.38 -6.84
C GLU A 163 5.55 28.07 -6.14
N GLN A 164 6.75 27.48 -6.20
CA GLN A 164 7.96 28.07 -5.58
C GLN A 164 8.59 29.18 -6.43
N GLY A 165 8.18 29.33 -7.70
CA GLY A 165 8.80 30.24 -8.67
C GLY A 165 8.28 31.68 -8.72
N ASN A 166 7.28 32.06 -7.90
CA ASN A 166 6.60 33.35 -8.08
C ASN A 166 6.74 34.35 -6.91
N ALA A 167 7.57 34.06 -5.91
CA ALA A 167 7.78 34.94 -4.75
C ALA A 167 9.00 35.87 -4.84
N GLU A 168 9.91 35.70 -5.81
CA GLU A 168 11.16 36.48 -5.89
C GLU A 168 11.14 37.71 -6.84
N LYS A 169 9.96 38.19 -7.26
CA LYS A 169 9.86 39.43 -8.05
C LYS A 169 8.86 40.44 -7.50
N THR A 170 9.02 40.79 -6.23
CA THR A 170 8.53 42.08 -5.69
C THR A 170 9.28 42.43 -4.40
N ALA A 171 10.51 42.88 -4.53
CA ALA A 171 11.16 43.74 -3.54
C ALA A 171 12.33 44.48 -4.23
N GLU A 172 12.11 45.78 -4.44
CA GLU A 172 13.03 46.88 -4.79
C GLU A 172 14.12 46.69 -5.85
#